data_AF-C1HDG2-F1
#
_entry.id   AF-C1HDG2-F1
#
_cell.length_a   1.000
_cell.length_b   1.000
_cell.length_c   1.000
_cell.angle_alpha   90.00
_cell.angle_beta   90.00
_cell.angle_gamma   90.00
#
_symmetry.space_group_name_H-M   'P 1'
#
loop_
_entity.id
_entity.type
_entity.pdbx_description
1 polymer ?
#
loop_
_entity_poly.entity_id
_entity_poly.type
_entity_poly.pdbx_seq_one_letter_code
_entity_poly.pdbx_strand_id
1 'polypeptide(L)'
;MGSPSSLTSTILSSSQFTTSLLPPPGPILTRPNPADPAPANNPPIFNDAMSVRTSVFIDEQHCSPENEMDDDDARSWHWVLYSTESDRRIPVGVIRLIPPPHAPHELRHEEILNHDCSKKPLHDNDHNHNHKLENPYIKLSRVALLAEYRGAGLARVLVNTALGWAARHHKELRDCQGKPWAGDVLVHAQVAIEKMYAHLGFVTDASMGTWVEEGMDHVGMWRKIKVPSE
;
A
#
# COMPACT_ATOMS: atom_id res chain seq x y z
N MET A 1 -24.06 -35.00 16.98
CA MET A 1 -22.98 -35.52 16.11
C MET A 1 -22.52 -34.38 15.22
N GLY A 2 -21.48 -33.66 15.62
CA GLY A 2 -20.93 -32.57 14.82
C GLY A 2 -20.01 -33.15 13.76
N SER A 3 -20.41 -33.11 12.51
CA SER A 3 -19.54 -33.42 11.37
C SER A 3 -18.49 -32.32 11.22
N PRO A 4 -17.19 -32.64 11.25
CA PRO A 4 -16.14 -31.63 11.14
C PRO A 4 -16.09 -31.11 9.70
N SER A 5 -16.23 -29.79 9.54
CA SER A 5 -16.00 -29.10 8.27
C SER A 5 -14.59 -29.40 7.81
N SER A 6 -14.48 -30.14 6.71
CA SER A 6 -13.22 -30.44 6.03
C SER A 6 -12.59 -29.12 5.58
N LEU A 7 -11.54 -28.69 6.28
CA LEU A 7 -10.65 -27.63 5.82
C LEU A 7 -9.81 -28.21 4.68
N THR A 8 -10.38 -28.32 3.49
CA THR A 8 -9.58 -28.51 2.29
C THR A 8 -8.78 -27.23 2.09
N SER A 9 -7.53 -27.24 2.56
CA SER A 9 -6.51 -26.28 2.14
C SER A 9 -6.26 -26.53 0.65
N THR A 10 -7.11 -25.93 -0.19
CA THR A 10 -6.89 -25.91 -1.62
C THR A 10 -5.61 -25.13 -1.84
N ILE A 11 -4.55 -25.82 -2.23
CA ILE A 11 -3.31 -25.19 -2.66
C ILE A 11 -3.68 -24.36 -3.89
N LEU A 12 -3.86 -23.05 -3.69
CA LEU A 12 -4.20 -22.10 -4.74
C LEU A 12 -3.07 -22.10 -5.77
N SER A 13 -3.34 -22.60 -6.98
CA SER A 13 -2.39 -22.58 -8.08
C SER A 13 -2.22 -21.16 -8.59
N SER A 14 -0.99 -20.73 -8.87
CA SER A 14 -0.73 -19.44 -9.52
C SER A 14 -1.47 -19.26 -10.85
N SER A 15 -1.83 -20.36 -11.52
CA SER A 15 -2.61 -20.32 -12.76
C SER A 15 -4.02 -19.75 -12.59
N GLN A 16 -4.51 -19.62 -11.36
CA GLN A 16 -5.85 -19.09 -11.05
C GLN A 16 -5.83 -17.57 -10.78
N PHE A 17 -4.66 -16.94 -10.71
CA PHE A 17 -4.56 -15.52 -10.38
C PHE A 17 -3.82 -14.73 -11.47
N THR A 18 -4.34 -13.56 -11.78
CA THR A 18 -3.72 -12.61 -12.72
C THR A 18 -3.62 -11.23 -12.10
N THR A 19 -2.61 -10.45 -12.46
CA THR A 19 -2.50 -9.05 -12.05
C THR A 19 -2.73 -8.13 -13.23
N SER A 20 -3.42 -7.01 -13.00
CA SER A 20 -3.51 -5.90 -13.96
C SER A 20 -2.90 -4.65 -13.36
N LEU A 21 -2.11 -3.95 -14.15
CA LEU A 21 -1.48 -2.67 -13.78
C LEU A 21 -2.29 -1.51 -14.34
N LEU A 22 -2.54 -0.52 -13.49
CA LEU A 22 -3.02 0.80 -13.85
C LEU A 22 -1.89 1.81 -13.55
N PRO A 23 -1.26 2.42 -14.58
CA PRO A 23 -0.39 3.58 -14.40
C PRO A 23 -1.15 4.76 -13.76
N PRO A 24 -0.45 5.83 -13.32
CA PRO A 24 -1.07 7.03 -12.75
C PRO A 24 -2.29 7.49 -13.54
N PRO A 25 -3.51 7.36 -12.97
CA PRO A 25 -4.75 7.61 -13.72
C PRO A 25 -5.03 9.10 -13.94
N GLY A 26 -4.27 9.99 -13.29
CA GLY A 26 -4.49 11.42 -13.32
C GLY A 26 -5.52 11.89 -12.28
N PRO A 27 -5.77 13.20 -12.20
CA PRO A 27 -6.48 13.82 -11.07
C PRO A 27 -8.01 13.67 -11.13
N ILE A 28 -8.57 13.26 -12.27
CA ILE A 28 -10.03 13.22 -12.46
C ILE A 28 -10.54 11.84 -12.00
N LEU A 29 -10.61 11.66 -10.69
CA LEU A 29 -11.12 10.45 -10.06
C LEU A 29 -12.35 10.76 -9.19
N THR A 30 -13.25 9.80 -9.09
CA THR A 30 -14.44 9.88 -8.25
C THR A 30 -14.47 8.67 -7.33
N ARG A 31 -14.69 8.88 -6.02
CA ARG A 31 -14.78 7.77 -5.08
C ARG A 31 -16.03 6.92 -5.41
N PRO A 32 -15.89 5.61 -5.67
CA PRO A 32 -17.05 4.73 -5.78
C PRO A 32 -17.84 4.69 -4.47
N ASN A 33 -19.14 4.49 -4.58
CA ASN A 33 -20.05 4.34 -3.44
C ASN A 33 -21.22 3.41 -3.81
N PRO A 34 -22.07 2.98 -2.87
CA PRO A 34 -23.15 2.04 -3.18
C PRO A 34 -24.14 2.50 -4.26
N ALA A 35 -24.34 3.81 -4.44
CA ALA A 35 -25.22 4.35 -5.49
C ALA A 35 -24.53 4.47 -6.85
N ASP A 36 -23.20 4.59 -6.88
CA ASP A 36 -22.38 4.59 -8.09
C ASP A 36 -21.08 3.79 -7.83
N PRO A 37 -21.13 2.44 -7.93
CA PRO A 37 -20.01 1.58 -7.57
C PRO A 37 -18.91 1.55 -8.64
N ALA A 38 -19.16 2.12 -9.83
CA ALA A 38 -18.20 2.17 -10.92
C ALA A 38 -18.33 3.49 -11.70
N PRO A 39 -17.94 4.63 -11.10
CA PRO A 39 -18.00 5.93 -11.76
C PRO A 39 -17.35 5.89 -13.14
N ALA A 40 -18.07 6.40 -14.14
CA ALA A 40 -17.70 6.25 -15.55
C ALA A 40 -16.42 7.02 -15.94
N ASN A 41 -16.03 8.03 -15.16
CA ASN A 41 -14.79 8.78 -15.34
C ASN A 41 -13.55 8.03 -14.81
N ASN A 42 -13.72 7.02 -13.96
CA ASN A 42 -12.61 6.24 -13.45
C ASN A 42 -12.19 5.17 -14.47
N PRO A 43 -10.88 4.88 -14.59
CA PRO A 43 -10.44 3.66 -15.25
C PRO A 43 -11.07 2.41 -14.60
N PRO A 44 -11.51 1.39 -15.36
CA PRO A 44 -12.12 0.19 -14.78
C PRO A 44 -11.26 -0.50 -13.71
N ILE A 45 -9.95 -0.57 -13.92
CA ILE A 45 -9.00 -1.14 -12.94
C ILE A 45 -8.98 -0.32 -11.63
N PHE A 46 -9.20 1.00 -11.70
CA PHE A 46 -9.29 1.82 -10.49
C PHE A 46 -10.57 1.51 -9.72
N ASN A 47 -11.69 1.31 -10.40
CA ASN A 47 -12.95 0.89 -9.76
C ASN A 47 -12.78 -0.48 -9.09
N ASP A 48 -12.10 -1.43 -9.75
CA ASP A 48 -11.79 -2.75 -9.20
C ASP A 48 -10.83 -2.66 -7.98
N ALA A 49 -9.87 -1.74 -8.00
CA ALA A 49 -9.02 -1.45 -6.85
C ALA A 49 -9.85 -0.90 -5.67
N MET A 50 -10.74 0.05 -5.96
CA MET A 50 -11.60 0.69 -4.96
C MET A 50 -12.65 -0.27 -4.37
N SER A 51 -13.12 -1.26 -5.13
CA SER A 51 -14.04 -2.27 -4.59
C SER A 51 -13.35 -3.11 -3.52
N VAL A 52 -12.12 -3.57 -3.76
CA VAL A 52 -11.32 -4.31 -2.76
C VAL A 52 -10.98 -3.42 -1.56
N ARG A 53 -10.57 -2.16 -1.81
CA ARG A 53 -10.27 -1.18 -0.75
C ARG A 53 -11.49 -0.93 0.13
N THR A 54 -12.67 -0.72 -0.46
CA THR A 54 -13.92 -0.52 0.27
C THR A 54 -14.22 -1.73 1.16
N SER A 55 -14.18 -2.94 0.60
CA SER A 55 -14.48 -4.14 1.39
C SER A 55 -13.50 -4.40 2.53
N VAL A 56 -12.22 -4.06 2.37
CA VAL A 56 -11.21 -4.31 3.41
C VAL A 56 -11.07 -3.14 4.37
N PHE A 57 -10.84 -1.93 3.89
CA PHE A 57 -10.57 -0.78 4.76
C PHE A 57 -11.84 -0.20 5.37
N ILE A 58 -12.92 -0.09 4.61
CA ILE A 58 -14.17 0.52 5.11
C ILE A 58 -15.04 -0.54 5.79
N ASP A 59 -15.42 -1.59 5.07
CA ASP A 59 -16.44 -2.52 5.56
C ASP A 59 -15.89 -3.40 6.69
N GLU A 60 -14.66 -3.91 6.54
CA GLU A 60 -14.03 -4.80 7.52
C GLU A 60 -13.25 -4.05 8.61
N GLN A 61 -12.45 -3.04 8.26
CA GLN A 61 -11.58 -2.32 9.22
C GLN A 61 -12.21 -1.04 9.78
N HIS A 62 -13.37 -0.63 9.26
CA HIS A 62 -14.10 0.55 9.74
C HIS A 62 -13.34 1.89 9.60
N CYS A 63 -12.41 1.97 8.64
CA CYS A 63 -11.80 3.23 8.23
C CYS A 63 -12.87 4.19 7.66
N SER A 64 -12.62 5.49 7.73
CA SER A 64 -13.56 6.48 7.21
C SER A 64 -13.63 6.39 5.66
N PRO A 65 -14.83 6.30 5.07
CA PRO A 65 -14.99 6.35 3.62
C PRO A 65 -14.46 7.61 2.95
N GLU A 66 -14.36 8.72 3.70
CA GLU A 66 -13.85 10.00 3.25
C GLU A 66 -12.32 10.01 3.13
N ASN A 67 -11.62 9.24 3.97
CA ASN A 67 -10.16 9.13 3.97
C ASN A 67 -9.63 8.06 3.03
N GLU A 68 -10.51 7.21 2.49
CA GLU A 68 -10.05 6.06 1.71
C GLU A 68 -9.32 6.52 0.43
N MET A 69 -9.79 7.58 -0.24
CA MET A 69 -9.16 8.14 -1.45
C MET A 69 -8.37 9.41 -1.09
N ASP A 70 -7.13 9.53 -1.59
CA ASP A 70 -6.24 10.67 -1.32
C ASP A 70 -5.57 11.21 -2.60
N ASP A 71 -4.84 12.33 -2.48
CA ASP A 71 -4.14 12.96 -3.61
C ASP A 71 -3.07 12.07 -4.25
N ASP A 72 -2.58 11.04 -3.53
CA ASP A 72 -1.62 10.09 -4.07
C ASP A 72 -2.28 9.12 -5.06
N ASP A 73 -3.59 8.89 -5.02
CA ASP A 73 -4.29 7.99 -5.94
C ASP A 73 -4.11 8.39 -7.41
N ALA A 74 -4.13 9.69 -7.71
CA ALA A 74 -3.99 10.25 -9.06
C ALA A 74 -2.60 10.05 -9.68
N ARG A 75 -1.56 9.96 -8.83
CA ARG A 75 -0.14 9.93 -9.22
C ARG A 75 0.54 8.58 -8.98
N SER A 76 -0.21 7.59 -8.50
CA SER A 76 0.31 6.29 -8.12
C SER A 76 0.07 5.22 -9.19
N TRP A 77 0.93 4.20 -9.20
CA TRP A 77 0.64 2.96 -9.91
C TRP A 77 -0.19 2.05 -9.01
N HIS A 78 -1.19 1.40 -9.60
CA HIS A 78 -2.08 0.49 -8.90
C HIS A 78 -2.00 -0.89 -9.54
N TRP A 79 -1.92 -1.94 -8.74
CA TRP A 79 -2.11 -3.31 -9.20
C TRP A 79 -3.36 -3.89 -8.55
N VAL A 80 -4.17 -4.55 -9.36
CA VAL A 80 -5.29 -5.37 -8.89
C VAL A 80 -4.98 -6.83 -9.21
N LEU A 81 -5.14 -7.68 -8.20
CA LEU A 81 -5.10 -9.13 -8.32
C LEU A 81 -6.51 -9.63 -8.59
N TYR A 82 -6.67 -10.46 -9.61
CA TYR A 82 -7.94 -11.07 -9.97
C TYR A 82 -7.88 -12.58 -9.79
N SER A 83 -8.94 -13.15 -9.20
CA SER A 83 -9.19 -14.59 -9.28
C SER A 83 -9.91 -14.93 -10.60
N THR A 84 -9.52 -16.06 -11.18
CA THR A 84 -10.10 -16.65 -12.40
C THR A 84 -10.80 -17.98 -12.12
N GLU A 85 -11.07 -18.29 -10.85
CA GLU A 85 -11.78 -19.52 -10.44
C GLU A 85 -13.23 -19.58 -10.95
N SER A 86 -13.81 -18.43 -11.31
CA SER A 86 -15.13 -18.32 -11.92
C SER A 86 -15.02 -17.81 -13.36
N ASP A 87 -16.09 -17.94 -14.15
CA ASP A 87 -16.19 -17.37 -15.51
C ASP A 87 -15.99 -15.84 -15.56
N ARG A 88 -15.91 -15.19 -14.38
CA ARG A 88 -15.64 -13.77 -14.22
C ARG A 88 -14.31 -13.55 -13.52
N ARG A 89 -13.56 -12.56 -14.00
CA ARG A 89 -12.41 -12.00 -13.27
C ARG A 89 -12.96 -11.21 -12.09
N ILE A 90 -12.68 -11.68 -10.88
CA ILE A 90 -13.10 -11.02 -9.64
C ILE A 90 -11.88 -10.33 -9.04
N PRO A 91 -11.93 -9.02 -8.74
CA PRO A 91 -10.83 -8.35 -8.04
C PRO A 91 -10.79 -8.83 -6.58
N VAL A 92 -9.66 -9.38 -6.16
CA VAL A 92 -9.47 -10.05 -4.85
C VAL A 92 -8.35 -9.43 -4.03
N GLY A 93 -7.52 -8.60 -4.63
CA GLY A 93 -6.41 -7.94 -3.96
C GLY A 93 -5.96 -6.67 -4.68
N VAL A 94 -5.30 -5.79 -3.94
CA VAL A 94 -4.85 -4.49 -4.45
C VAL A 94 -3.56 -4.06 -3.75
N ILE A 95 -2.72 -3.32 -4.47
CA ILE A 95 -1.56 -2.61 -3.94
C ILE A 95 -1.34 -1.31 -4.73
N ARG A 96 -0.98 -0.24 -4.02
CA ARG A 96 -0.62 1.06 -4.60
C ARG A 96 0.87 1.33 -4.39
N LEU A 97 1.56 1.78 -5.43
CA LEU A 97 2.92 2.31 -5.38
C LEU A 97 2.86 3.82 -5.56
N ILE A 98 3.26 4.53 -4.52
CA ILE A 98 3.38 5.98 -4.51
C ILE A 98 4.82 6.34 -4.91
N PRO A 99 5.02 7.11 -6.00
CA PRO A 99 6.36 7.56 -6.38
C PRO A 99 6.87 8.69 -5.48
N PRO A 100 8.18 8.97 -5.43
CA PRO A 100 8.69 10.23 -4.90
C PRO A 100 8.34 11.42 -5.81
N PRO A 101 8.39 12.67 -5.31
CA PRO A 101 8.40 13.01 -3.89
C PRO A 101 7.01 12.76 -3.26
N HIS A 102 6.96 12.56 -1.95
CA HIS A 102 5.69 12.52 -1.20
C HIS A 102 5.93 13.10 0.19
N ALA A 103 4.85 13.48 0.88
CA ALA A 103 4.96 14.14 2.18
C ALA A 103 5.76 13.27 3.18
N PRO A 104 6.73 13.87 3.90
CA PRO A 104 7.43 13.21 5.00
C PRO A 104 6.44 12.59 6.00
N HIS A 105 6.86 11.49 6.62
CA HIS A 105 6.10 10.82 7.68
C HIS A 105 5.74 11.79 8.84
N GLU A 106 6.70 12.64 9.25
CA GLU A 106 6.56 13.56 10.40
C GLU A 106 5.44 14.60 10.20
N LEU A 107 5.29 15.15 8.99
CA LEU A 107 4.31 16.21 8.73
C LEU A 107 2.86 15.73 8.89
N ARG A 108 2.57 14.45 8.62
CA ARG A 108 1.21 13.90 8.82
C ARG A 108 0.86 13.69 10.31
N HIS A 109 1.86 13.60 11.19
CA HIS A 109 1.63 13.42 12.64
C HIS A 109 1.64 14.73 13.42
N GLU A 110 2.47 15.69 13.01
CA GLU A 110 2.48 17.02 13.64
C GLU A 110 1.11 17.72 13.52
N GLU A 111 0.39 17.54 12.41
CA GLU A 111 -0.97 18.06 12.27
C GLU A 111 -1.96 17.47 13.30
N ILE A 112 -1.71 16.25 13.79
CA ILE A 112 -2.57 15.59 14.80
C ILE A 112 -2.14 15.98 16.23
N LEU A 113 -0.84 16.17 16.48
CA LEU A 113 -0.32 16.46 17.82
C LEU A 113 -0.37 17.96 18.19
N ASN A 114 -0.44 18.86 17.21
CA ASN A 114 -0.33 20.30 17.45
C ASN A 114 -1.60 21.00 17.99
N HIS A 115 -2.58 20.27 18.53
CA HIS A 115 -3.67 20.89 19.31
C HIS A 115 -3.23 21.29 20.74
N ASP A 116 -1.97 21.09 21.15
CA ASP A 116 -1.46 21.65 22.41
C ASP A 116 -0.41 22.74 22.13
N CYS A 117 -0.86 23.99 22.04
CA CYS A 117 -0.03 25.18 21.80
C CYS A 117 1.01 25.50 22.91
N SER A 118 1.26 24.60 23.85
CA SER A 118 2.20 24.82 24.95
C SER A 118 3.51 24.02 24.86
N LYS A 119 3.70 23.15 23.86
CA LYS A 119 4.91 22.33 23.76
C LYS A 119 5.81 22.75 22.61
N LYS A 120 6.98 23.31 22.98
CA LYS A 120 8.06 23.65 22.06
C LYS A 120 8.63 22.38 21.39
N PRO A 121 9.14 22.49 20.15
CA PRO A 121 9.61 21.34 19.38
C PRO A 121 10.67 20.56 20.15
N LEU A 122 10.51 19.24 20.20
CA LEU A 122 11.49 18.32 20.74
C LEU A 122 12.80 18.51 19.97
N HIS A 123 13.78 19.09 20.66
CA HIS A 123 15.14 19.25 20.20
C HIS A 123 15.86 17.90 20.27
N ASP A 124 16.77 17.69 19.32
CA ASP A 124 17.96 16.84 19.35
C ASP A 124 17.90 15.35 18.93
N ASN A 125 18.59 15.13 17.80
CA ASN A 125 19.61 14.08 17.60
C ASN A 125 19.19 12.66 17.18
N ASP A 126 18.27 12.52 16.22
CA ASP A 126 18.32 11.35 15.33
C ASP A 126 18.88 11.70 13.95
N HIS A 127 20.21 11.83 13.88
CA HIS A 127 20.94 12.01 12.62
C HIS A 127 20.74 10.85 11.64
N ASN A 128 20.19 9.70 12.08
CA ASN A 128 19.98 8.55 11.21
C ASN A 128 18.73 8.71 10.32
N HIS A 129 17.72 9.45 10.80
CA HIS A 129 16.48 9.69 10.05
C HIS A 129 16.66 10.67 8.89
N ASN A 130 17.35 11.78 9.14
CA ASN A 130 17.59 12.78 8.10
C ASN A 130 18.32 12.17 6.90
N HIS A 131 19.27 11.26 7.14
CA HIS A 131 20.04 10.64 6.07
C HIS A 131 19.20 9.68 5.19
N LYS A 132 18.11 9.09 5.70
CA LYS A 132 17.19 8.27 4.88
C LYS A 132 16.26 9.13 4.03
N LEU A 133 15.80 10.27 4.55
CA LEU A 133 14.96 11.21 3.80
C LEU A 133 15.74 11.95 2.69
N GLU A 134 17.07 11.94 2.72
CA GLU A 134 17.88 12.52 1.66
C GLU A 134 17.72 11.83 0.30
N ASN A 135 17.38 10.54 0.26
CA ASN A 135 17.27 9.77 -0.98
C ASN A 135 15.81 9.55 -1.38
N PRO A 136 15.46 9.65 -2.68
CA PRO A 136 14.12 9.33 -3.15
C PRO A 136 13.78 7.89 -2.76
N TYR A 137 12.55 7.68 -2.30
CA TYR A 137 12.04 6.37 -1.94
C TYR A 137 10.57 6.24 -2.36
N ILE A 138 10.16 5.02 -2.71
CA ILE A 138 8.76 4.72 -3.00
C ILE A 138 8.05 4.27 -1.74
N LYS A 139 6.74 4.50 -1.68
CA LYS A 139 5.87 3.88 -0.66
C LYS A 139 4.99 2.81 -1.30
N LEU A 140 4.86 1.66 -0.64
CA LEU A 140 3.77 0.73 -0.92
C LEU A 140 2.66 0.99 0.11
N SER A 141 1.46 1.25 -0.38
CA SER A 141 0.29 1.57 0.44
C SER A 141 -0.95 0.83 -0.06
N ARG A 142 -2.03 0.84 0.72
CA ARG A 142 -3.31 0.19 0.38
C ARG A 142 -3.13 -1.27 -0.06
N VAL A 143 -2.26 -2.01 0.64
CA VAL A 143 -2.07 -3.45 0.42
C VAL A 143 -3.23 -4.19 1.08
N ALA A 144 -4.13 -4.74 0.27
CA ALA A 144 -5.31 -5.44 0.77
C ALA A 144 -5.61 -6.71 -0.04
N LEU A 145 -6.21 -7.68 0.64
CA LEU A 145 -6.79 -8.89 0.07
C LEU A 145 -8.16 -9.10 0.72
N LEU A 146 -9.15 -9.53 -0.06
CA LEU A 146 -10.42 -10.01 0.48
C LEU A 146 -10.16 -11.17 1.45
N ALA A 147 -10.95 -11.28 2.51
CA ALA A 147 -10.69 -12.17 3.64
C ALA A 147 -10.47 -13.64 3.23
N GLU A 148 -11.28 -14.15 2.32
CA GLU A 148 -11.21 -15.54 1.80
C GLU A 148 -9.95 -15.85 0.96
N TYR A 149 -9.23 -14.82 0.50
CA TYR A 149 -8.00 -14.96 -0.29
C TYR A 149 -6.72 -14.71 0.53
N ARG A 150 -6.84 -14.53 1.85
CA ARG A 150 -5.70 -14.37 2.77
C ARG A 150 -5.08 -15.72 3.13
N GLY A 151 -3.85 -15.69 3.66
CA GLY A 151 -3.14 -16.91 4.08
C GLY A 151 -2.54 -17.76 2.94
N ALA A 152 -2.90 -17.49 1.69
CA ALA A 152 -2.38 -18.22 0.52
C ALA A 152 -1.12 -17.59 -0.12
N GLY A 153 -0.49 -16.63 0.54
CA GLY A 153 0.72 -15.97 0.03
C GLY A 153 0.48 -14.93 -1.08
N LEU A 154 -0.77 -14.59 -1.40
CA LEU A 154 -1.09 -13.62 -2.46
C LEU A 154 -0.59 -12.19 -2.17
N ALA A 155 -0.42 -11.81 -0.90
CA ALA A 155 0.19 -10.52 -0.55
C ALA A 155 1.65 -10.44 -1.02
N ARG A 156 2.38 -11.55 -0.94
CA ARG A 156 3.74 -11.68 -1.48
C ARG A 156 3.74 -11.51 -3.00
N VAL A 157 2.73 -12.05 -3.68
CA VAL A 157 2.56 -11.90 -5.14
C VAL A 157 2.39 -10.43 -5.50
N LEU A 158 1.48 -9.71 -4.82
CA LEU A 158 1.26 -8.28 -5.04
C LEU A 158 2.52 -7.45 -4.80
N VAL A 159 3.16 -7.61 -3.63
CA VAL A 159 4.38 -6.87 -3.29
C VAL A 159 5.52 -7.16 -4.27
N ASN A 160 5.77 -8.43 -4.59
CA ASN A 160 6.84 -8.78 -5.54
C ASN A 160 6.52 -8.32 -6.96
N THR A 161 5.25 -8.28 -7.36
CA THR A 161 4.83 -7.76 -8.67
C THR A 161 5.14 -6.27 -8.77
N ALA A 162 4.72 -5.49 -7.76
CA ALA A 162 4.97 -4.04 -7.71
C ALA A 162 6.47 -3.73 -7.65
N LEU A 163 7.23 -4.41 -6.79
CA LEU A 163 8.68 -4.18 -6.65
C LEU A 163 9.49 -4.65 -7.87
N GLY A 164 9.08 -5.76 -8.48
CA GLY A 164 9.68 -6.24 -9.72
C GLY A 164 9.44 -5.27 -10.87
N TRP A 165 8.24 -4.70 -10.97
CA TRP A 165 7.94 -3.63 -11.92
C TRP A 165 8.80 -2.39 -11.63
N ALA A 166 8.83 -1.94 -10.38
CA ALA A 166 9.59 -0.75 -9.96
C ALA A 166 11.07 -0.87 -10.33
N ALA A 167 11.72 -2.00 -10.04
CA ALA A 167 13.12 -2.21 -10.39
C ALA A 167 13.40 -2.09 -11.90
N ARG A 168 12.48 -2.60 -12.75
CA ARG A 168 12.60 -2.51 -14.22
C ARG A 168 12.32 -1.11 -14.76
N HIS A 169 11.49 -0.34 -14.06
CA HIS A 169 11.06 1.01 -14.47
C HIS A 169 11.61 2.10 -13.54
N HIS A 170 12.76 1.85 -12.90
CA HIS A 170 13.34 2.74 -11.89
C HIS A 170 13.60 4.16 -12.39
N LYS A 171 13.78 4.34 -13.70
CA LYS A 171 13.95 5.65 -14.35
C LYS A 171 12.71 6.53 -14.27
N GLU A 172 11.53 5.94 -14.07
CA GLU A 172 10.25 6.64 -13.86
C GLU A 172 10.05 7.08 -12.40
N LEU A 173 10.87 6.58 -11.47
CA LEU A 173 10.70 6.75 -10.03
C LEU A 173 11.69 7.77 -9.44
N ARG A 174 12.07 8.79 -10.23
CA ARG A 174 12.96 9.88 -9.78
C ARG A 174 12.20 10.90 -8.93
N ASP A 175 12.91 11.64 -8.09
CA ASP A 175 12.31 12.80 -7.42
C ASP A 175 12.13 14.00 -8.37
N CYS A 176 11.63 15.12 -7.84
CA CYS A 176 11.41 16.33 -8.62
C CYS A 176 12.71 17.03 -9.07
N GLN A 177 13.86 16.68 -8.50
CA GLN A 177 15.20 17.13 -8.93
C GLN A 177 15.84 16.15 -9.93
N GLY A 178 15.17 15.05 -10.28
CA GLY A 178 15.68 14.02 -11.18
C GLY A 178 16.65 13.04 -10.51
N LYS A 179 16.84 13.12 -9.18
CA LYS A 179 17.67 12.18 -8.43
C LYS A 179 17.08 10.78 -8.57
N PRO A 180 17.90 9.77 -8.90
CA PRO A 180 17.41 8.41 -9.10
C PRO A 180 16.94 7.77 -7.79
N TRP A 181 15.84 7.04 -7.86
CA TRP A 181 15.45 6.12 -6.81
C TRP A 181 16.39 4.93 -6.76
N ALA A 182 17.07 4.78 -5.63
CA ALA A 182 18.09 3.77 -5.42
C ALA A 182 17.54 2.46 -4.82
N GLY A 183 16.22 2.23 -4.87
CA GLY A 183 15.61 0.99 -4.39
C GLY A 183 15.07 1.02 -2.97
N ASP A 184 14.99 2.18 -2.30
CA ASP A 184 14.41 2.31 -0.96
C ASP A 184 12.88 2.25 -1.01
N VAL A 185 12.29 1.36 -0.23
CA VAL A 185 10.84 1.11 -0.17
C VAL A 185 10.38 1.25 1.27
N LEU A 186 9.40 2.12 1.51
CA LEU A 186 8.72 2.26 2.79
C LEU A 186 7.32 1.64 2.74
N VAL A 187 6.92 1.00 3.84
CA VAL A 187 5.52 0.69 4.14
C VAL A 187 5.15 1.27 5.50
N HIS A 188 3.94 1.81 5.59
CA HIS A 188 3.27 2.02 6.88
C HIS A 188 2.48 0.74 7.14
N ALA A 189 3.03 -0.16 7.96
CA ALA A 189 2.43 -1.45 8.23
C ALA A 189 1.57 -1.37 9.50
N GLN A 190 0.32 -1.83 9.45
CA GLN A 190 -0.41 -2.13 10.67
C GLN A 190 0.41 -3.11 11.51
N VAL A 191 0.53 -2.87 12.81
CA VAL A 191 1.33 -3.72 13.73
C VAL A 191 0.93 -5.20 13.60
N ALA A 192 -0.36 -5.47 13.39
CA ALA A 192 -0.89 -6.83 13.19
C ALA A 192 -0.28 -7.59 12.01
N ILE A 193 0.25 -6.90 10.98
CA ILE A 193 0.85 -7.48 9.77
C ILE A 193 2.35 -7.19 9.64
N GLU A 194 3.01 -6.63 10.66
CA GLU A 194 4.46 -6.38 10.69
C GLU A 194 5.25 -7.65 10.34
N LYS A 195 4.87 -8.78 10.95
CA LYS A 195 5.49 -10.09 10.68
C LYS A 195 5.38 -10.50 9.21
N MET A 196 4.29 -10.17 8.52
CA MET A 196 4.13 -10.49 7.09
C MET A 196 5.14 -9.72 6.25
N TYR A 197 5.31 -8.41 6.51
CA TYR A 197 6.32 -7.59 5.86
C TYR A 197 7.76 -8.00 6.21
N ALA A 198 8.01 -8.43 7.44
CA ALA A 198 9.31 -8.97 7.84
C ALA A 198 9.72 -10.19 6.98
N HIS A 199 8.78 -11.12 6.70
CA HIS A 199 9.01 -12.24 5.78
C HIS A 199 9.15 -11.85 4.30
N LEU A 200 8.89 -10.58 3.97
CA LEU A 200 9.14 -9.99 2.66
C LEU A 200 10.46 -9.21 2.63
N GLY A 201 11.24 -9.21 3.71
CA GLY A 201 12.53 -8.54 3.82
C GLY A 201 12.43 -7.06 4.21
N PHE A 202 11.28 -6.62 4.72
CA PHE A 202 11.17 -5.31 5.37
C PHE A 202 11.69 -5.39 6.81
N VAL A 203 12.26 -4.29 7.29
CA VAL A 203 12.78 -4.13 8.63
C VAL A 203 12.11 -2.91 9.27
N THR A 204 11.55 -3.10 10.45
CA THR A 204 10.89 -2.04 11.22
C THR A 204 11.89 -0.95 11.61
N ASP A 205 11.49 0.31 11.39
CA ASP A 205 12.25 1.49 11.76
C ASP A 205 11.83 1.95 13.16
N ALA A 206 12.54 1.48 14.18
CA ALA A 206 12.18 1.77 15.57
C ALA A 206 12.14 3.28 15.88
N SER A 207 12.94 4.08 15.18
CA SER A 207 12.96 5.54 15.37
C SER A 207 11.75 6.25 14.77
N MET A 208 10.93 5.61 13.92
CA MET A 208 9.61 6.17 13.52
C MET A 208 8.55 5.95 14.61
N GLY A 209 8.84 5.09 15.60
CA GLY A 209 7.88 4.73 16.64
C GLY A 209 6.65 3.98 16.11
N THR A 210 5.63 3.94 16.95
CA THR A 210 4.29 3.44 16.62
C THR A 210 3.31 4.60 16.68
N TRP A 211 2.44 4.72 15.70
CA TRP A 211 1.41 5.76 15.64
C TRP A 211 0.05 5.18 15.25
N VAL A 212 -1.01 5.94 15.50
CA VAL A 212 -2.36 5.57 15.06
C VAL A 212 -2.62 6.17 13.67
N GLU A 213 -3.01 5.35 12.71
CA GLU A 213 -3.46 5.74 11.37
C GLU A 213 -4.76 4.95 11.10
N GLU A 214 -5.84 5.65 10.74
CA GLU A 214 -7.18 5.08 10.57
C GLU A 214 -7.64 4.19 11.75
N GLY A 215 -7.37 4.63 12.98
CA GLY A 215 -7.81 3.92 14.19
C GLY A 215 -7.00 2.67 14.56
N MET A 216 -5.92 2.37 13.83
CA MET A 216 -5.06 1.21 14.06
C MET A 216 -3.61 1.61 14.26
N ASP A 217 -2.90 0.85 15.10
CA ASP A 217 -1.46 1.05 15.31
C ASP A 217 -0.67 0.65 14.06
N HIS A 218 0.22 1.55 13.63
CA HIS A 218 1.10 1.41 12.49
C HIS A 218 2.56 1.61 12.89
N VAL A 219 3.45 0.96 12.15
CA VAL A 219 4.92 1.12 12.23
C VAL A 219 5.49 1.36 10.83
N GLY A 220 6.58 2.10 10.77
CA GLY A 220 7.35 2.26 9.54
C GLY A 220 8.25 1.05 9.32
N MET A 221 8.22 0.46 8.13
CA MET A 221 9.17 -0.60 7.77
C MET A 221 9.83 -0.35 6.42
N TRP A 222 11.13 -0.57 6.34
CA TRP A 222 11.93 -0.33 5.15
C TRP A 222 12.43 -1.61 4.51
N ARG A 223 12.47 -1.63 3.18
CA ARG A 223 13.19 -2.62 2.40
C ARG A 223 14.03 -1.94 1.34
N LYS A 224 15.29 -2.35 1.21
CA LYS A 224 16.13 -2.01 0.06
C LYS A 224 16.01 -3.12 -1.00
N ILE A 225 15.69 -2.75 -2.23
CA ILE A 225 15.75 -3.68 -3.37
C ILE A 225 16.92 -3.35 -4.29
N LYS A 226 17.37 -4.35 -5.06
CA LYS A 226 18.37 -4.13 -6.11
C LYS A 226 17.69 -3.46 -7.31
N VAL A 227 18.26 -2.35 -7.74
CA VAL A 227 17.88 -1.61 -8.94
C VAL A 227 19.05 -1.70 -9.92
N PRO A 228 18.83 -1.90 -11.24
CA PRO A 228 19.90 -1.84 -12.22
C PRO A 228 20.66 -0.51 -12.14
N SER A 229 21.97 -0.54 -12.35
CA SER A 229 22.75 0.69 -12.54
C SER A 229 22.26 1.45 -13.78
N GLU A 230 22.34 2.78 -13.76
CA GLU A 230 21.90 3.64 -14.86
C GLU A 230 22.65 3.43 -16.18
#